data_AF-A0A7T6VQ60-F1
#
_entry.id   AF-A0A7T6VQ60-F1
#
_cell.length_a   1.000
_cell.length_b   1.000
_cell.length_c   1.000
_cell.angle_alpha   90.00
_cell.angle_beta   90.00
_cell.angle_gamma   90.00
#
_symmetry.space_group_name_H-M   'P 1'
#
loop_
_entity.id
_entity.type
_entity.pdbx_description
1 polymer ?
#
loop_
_entity_poly.entity_id
_entity_poly.type
_entity_poly.pdbx_seq_one_letter_code
_entity_poly.pdbx_strand_id
1 'polypeptide(L)'
;MDKKKILEDIKTYITENDLNDKEILKFISDLKLDIVCDYYKDKEGIYVIKKKGTVEKFDRDKLFNSLANTSDAAGTMMTKSDIEIVIREVNRKIEANNRNVVTTVELRDYVTNSLIDNSYTKVEQMYNS
;
A
#
# COMPACT_ATOMS: atom_id res chain seq x y z
N MET A 1 22.20 19.92 5.81
CA MET A 1 22.63 18.95 4.79
C MET A 1 22.16 19.46 3.43
N ASP A 2 23.07 19.69 2.49
CA ASP A 2 22.75 20.26 1.17
C ASP A 2 22.15 19.18 0.26
N LYS A 3 21.06 19.48 -0.44
CA LYS A 3 20.44 18.61 -1.47
C LYS A 3 21.47 18.13 -2.49
N LYS A 4 22.47 18.96 -2.80
CA LYS A 4 23.57 18.60 -3.70
C LYS A 4 24.39 17.42 -3.18
N LYS A 5 24.69 17.39 -1.88
CA LYS A 5 25.46 16.30 -1.28
C LYS A 5 24.73 14.96 -1.41
N ILE A 6 23.44 14.93 -1.08
CA ILE A 6 22.61 13.72 -1.20
C ILE A 6 22.58 13.23 -2.66
N LEU A 7 22.47 14.15 -3.61
CA LEU A 7 22.48 13.79 -5.03
C LEU A 7 23.82 13.19 -5.46
N GLU A 8 24.95 13.73 -4.99
CA GLU A 8 26.25 13.15 -5.30
C GLU A 8 26.43 11.78 -4.64
N ASP A 9 26.03 11.61 -3.38
CA ASP A 9 26.09 10.30 -2.70
C ASP A 9 25.28 9.23 -3.46
N ILE A 10 24.10 9.60 -3.98
CA ILE A 10 23.27 8.72 -4.83
C ILE A 10 23.97 8.39 -6.16
N LYS A 11 24.56 9.39 -6.83
CA LYS A 11 25.28 9.16 -8.10
C LYS A 11 26.48 8.25 -7.91
N THR A 12 27.26 8.47 -6.86
CA THR A 12 28.40 7.62 -6.50
C THR A 12 27.95 6.18 -6.32
N TYR A 13 26.90 5.95 -5.53
CA TYR A 13 26.35 4.60 -5.35
C TYR A 13 25.92 3.95 -6.67
N ILE A 14 25.21 4.68 -7.53
CA ILE A 14 24.75 4.18 -8.85
C ILE A 14 25.95 3.78 -9.71
N THR A 15 27.00 4.60 -9.78
CA THR A 15 28.20 4.35 -10.58
C THR A 15 29.04 3.19 -10.02
N GLU A 16 29.23 3.13 -8.70
CA GLU A 16 30.01 2.06 -8.05
C GLU A 16 29.36 0.68 -8.18
N ASN A 17 28.04 0.62 -8.32
CA ASN A 17 27.28 -0.62 -8.47
C ASN A 17 26.85 -0.92 -9.92
N ASP A 18 27.27 -0.10 -10.89
CA ASP A 18 26.96 -0.25 -12.33
C ASP A 18 25.46 -0.45 -12.61
N LEU A 19 24.61 0.30 -11.92
CA LEU A 19 23.16 0.14 -12.04
C LEU A 19 22.65 0.63 -13.40
N ASN A 20 21.83 -0.19 -14.07
CA ASN A 20 21.13 0.23 -15.29
C ASN A 20 19.88 1.05 -14.99
N ASP A 21 19.27 1.64 -16.03
CA ASP A 21 18.09 2.50 -15.91
C ASP A 21 16.94 1.89 -15.09
N LYS A 22 16.66 0.58 -15.23
CA LYS A 22 15.59 -0.09 -14.49
C LYS A 22 15.94 -0.22 -13.02
N GLU A 23 17.19 -0.55 -12.71
CA GLU A 23 17.70 -0.69 -11.34
C GLU A 23 17.75 0.67 -10.64
N ILE A 24 18.16 1.72 -11.35
CA ILE A 24 18.13 3.10 -10.83
C ILE A 24 16.70 3.49 -10.47
N LEU A 25 15.73 3.29 -11.38
CA LEU A 25 14.33 3.64 -11.12
C LEU A 25 13.76 2.87 -9.91
N LYS A 26 14.12 1.58 -9.78
CA LYS A 26 13.73 0.77 -8.62
C LYS A 26 14.37 1.30 -7.33
N PHE A 27 15.68 1.52 -7.33
CA PHE A 27 16.43 2.05 -6.19
C PHE A 27 15.84 3.37 -5.68
N ILE A 28 15.55 4.31 -6.57
CA ILE A 28 14.95 5.60 -6.20
C ILE A 28 13.53 5.43 -5.64
N SER A 29 12.74 4.50 -6.20
CA SER A 29 11.40 4.18 -5.69
C SER A 29 11.46 3.57 -4.28
N ASP A 30 12.36 2.63 -4.07
CA ASP A 30 12.57 1.95 -2.78
C ASP A 30 13.08 2.95 -1.74
N LEU A 31 14.11 3.75 -2.07
CA LEU A 31 14.63 4.81 -1.20
C LEU A 31 13.56 5.81 -0.78
N LYS A 32 12.68 6.22 -1.72
CA LYS A 32 11.55 7.09 -1.41
C LYS A 32 10.64 6.45 -0.37
N LEU A 33 10.33 5.16 -0.52
CA LEU A 33 9.47 4.43 0.39
C LEU A 33 10.10 4.31 1.78
N ASP A 34 11.39 3.96 1.84
CA ASP A 34 12.16 3.82 3.08
C ASP A 34 12.20 5.13 3.87
N ILE A 35 12.48 6.25 3.19
CA ILE A 35 12.49 7.58 3.83
C ILE A 35 11.12 7.91 4.44
N VAL A 36 10.03 7.61 3.74
CA VAL A 36 8.68 7.86 4.27
C VAL A 36 8.38 6.91 5.42
N CYS A 37 8.75 5.62 5.33
CA CYS A 37 8.58 4.67 6.43
C CYS A 37 9.32 5.13 7.68
N ASP A 38 10.58 5.55 7.56
CA ASP A 38 11.37 6.04 8.69
C ASP A 38 10.76 7.32 9.31
N TYR A 39 10.24 8.23 8.50
CA TYR A 39 9.55 9.44 8.99
C TYR A 39 8.28 9.13 9.79
N TYR A 40 7.58 8.03 9.48
CA TYR A 40 6.37 7.63 10.17
C TYR A 40 6.60 6.61 11.27
N LYS A 41 7.77 5.97 11.42
CA LYS A 41 7.99 4.81 12.30
C LYS A 41 7.51 4.96 13.74
N ASP A 42 7.64 6.15 14.32
CA ASP A 42 7.28 6.45 15.72
C ASP A 42 5.85 7.01 15.86
N LYS A 43 5.12 7.15 14.74
CA LYS A 43 3.76 7.69 14.72
C LYS A 43 2.71 6.59 14.86
N GLU A 44 1.68 6.89 15.63
CA GLU A 44 0.61 5.94 15.93
C GLU A 44 -0.34 5.71 14.74
N GLY A 45 -0.44 4.45 14.33
CA GLY A 45 -1.37 3.96 13.32
C GLY A 45 -0.72 3.72 11.95
N ILE A 46 -1.54 3.26 11.02
CA ILE A 46 -1.13 2.92 9.66
C ILE A 46 -1.32 4.14 8.75
N TYR A 47 -0.42 4.33 7.80
CA TYR A 47 -0.44 5.41 6.82
C TYR A 47 -0.40 4.86 5.40
N VAL A 48 -1.14 5.50 4.49
CA VAL A 48 -1.26 5.09 3.10
C VAL A 48 -0.69 6.16 2.17
N ILE A 49 0.35 5.80 1.41
CA ILE A 49 0.88 6.63 0.33
C ILE A 49 -0.05 6.51 -0.88
N LYS A 50 -0.62 7.64 -1.31
CA LYS A 50 -1.42 7.75 -2.53
C LYS A 50 -0.55 7.84 -3.77
N LYS A 51 -1.14 7.51 -4.93
CA LYS A 51 -0.48 7.62 -6.24
C LYS A 51 0.15 9.00 -6.50
N LYS A 52 -0.48 10.07 -6.01
CA LYS A 52 0.01 11.46 -6.15
C LYS A 52 1.07 11.87 -5.10
N GLY A 53 1.47 10.97 -4.21
CA GLY A 53 2.48 11.22 -3.18
C GLY A 53 1.94 11.83 -1.88
N THR A 54 0.64 12.07 -1.76
CA THR A 54 0.03 12.43 -0.48
C THR A 54 0.01 11.22 0.45
N VAL A 55 0.17 11.45 1.75
CA VAL A 55 0.11 10.42 2.79
C VAL A 55 -1.06 10.73 3.71
N GLU A 56 -1.93 9.76 3.95
CA GLU A 56 -3.06 9.89 4.87
C GLU A 56 -3.07 8.73 5.87
N LYS A 57 -3.67 8.91 7.05
CA LYS A 57 -3.90 7.81 7.98
C LYS A 57 -4.88 6.82 7.34
N PHE A 58 -4.63 5.52 7.50
CA PHE A 58 -5.54 4.49 7.03
C PHE A 58 -6.91 4.66 7.71
N ASP A 59 -7.93 4.76 6.87
CA ASP A 59 -9.32 4.92 7.29
C ASP A 59 -10.07 3.61 7.02
N ARG A 60 -10.41 2.94 8.11
CA ARG A 60 -11.11 1.67 8.10
C ARG A 60 -12.53 1.81 7.56
N ASP A 61 -13.23 2.87 7.92
CA ASP A 61 -14.62 3.09 7.51
C ASP A 61 -14.69 3.40 6.01
N LYS A 62 -13.66 4.08 5.48
CA LYS A 62 -13.49 4.28 4.05
C LYS A 62 -13.31 2.95 3.30
N LEU A 63 -12.52 2.01 3.84
CA LEU A 63 -12.39 0.67 3.24
C LEU A 63 -13.70 -0.12 3.34
N PHE A 64 -14.38 -0.08 4.49
CA PHE A 64 -15.67 -0.72 4.68
C PHE A 64 -16.70 -0.25 3.64
N ASN A 65 -16.87 1.07 3.52
CA ASN A 65 -17.82 1.66 2.57
C ASN A 65 -17.45 1.32 1.13
N SER A 66 -16.15 1.30 0.80
CA SER A 66 -15.69 0.87 -0.51
C SER A 66 -16.10 -0.57 -0.82
N LEU A 67 -15.85 -1.50 0.11
CA LEU A 67 -16.19 -2.91 -0.07
C LEU A 67 -17.71 -3.13 -0.14
N ALA A 68 -18.49 -2.46 0.69
CA ALA A 68 -19.96 -2.54 0.66
C ALA A 68 -20.50 -2.09 -0.70
N ASN A 69 -20.07 -0.92 -1.18
CA ASN A 69 -20.50 -0.40 -2.48
C ASN A 69 -20.07 -1.30 -3.65
N THR A 70 -18.84 -1.84 -3.60
CA THR A 70 -18.35 -2.78 -4.61
C THR A 70 -19.13 -4.10 -4.59
N SER A 71 -19.46 -4.60 -3.40
CA SER A 71 -20.27 -5.80 -3.21
C SER A 71 -21.65 -5.64 -3.86
N ASP A 72 -22.33 -4.52 -3.56
CA ASP A 72 -23.64 -4.18 -4.12
C ASP A 72 -23.57 -4.08 -5.66
N ALA A 73 -22.56 -3.39 -6.19
CA ALA A 73 -22.33 -3.26 -7.63
C ALA A 73 -22.05 -4.61 -8.31
N ALA A 74 -21.37 -5.53 -7.62
CA ALA A 74 -21.10 -6.89 -8.11
C ALA A 74 -22.32 -7.84 -8.01
N GLY A 75 -23.45 -7.38 -7.48
CA GLY A 75 -24.64 -8.20 -7.25
C GLY A 75 -24.40 -9.37 -6.29
N THR A 76 -23.38 -9.24 -5.44
CA THR A 76 -23.02 -10.22 -4.41
C THR A 76 -23.28 -9.56 -3.07
N MET A 77 -24.02 -10.21 -2.17
CA MET A 77 -24.32 -9.60 -0.87
C MET A 77 -23.28 -10.07 0.16
N MET A 78 -22.17 -9.36 0.27
CA MET A 78 -21.30 -9.49 1.44
C MET A 78 -22.04 -8.91 2.64
N THR A 79 -22.18 -9.68 3.69
CA THR A 79 -22.72 -9.16 4.94
C THR A 79 -21.71 -8.22 5.60
N LYS A 80 -22.17 -7.43 6.57
CA LYS A 80 -21.26 -6.66 7.43
C LYS A 80 -20.16 -7.55 8.03
N SER A 81 -20.50 -8.77 8.48
CA SER A 81 -19.51 -9.67 9.07
C SER A 81 -18.43 -10.08 8.05
N ASP A 82 -18.80 -10.30 6.80
CA ASP A 82 -17.89 -10.73 5.75
C ASP A 82 -16.89 -9.60 5.39
N ILE A 83 -17.40 -8.38 5.23
CA ILE A 83 -16.55 -7.20 5.00
C ILE A 83 -15.57 -7.03 6.18
N GLU A 84 -16.04 -7.28 7.40
CA GLU A 84 -15.20 -7.17 8.59
C GLU A 84 -14.11 -8.24 8.69
N ILE A 85 -14.34 -9.43 8.13
CA ILE A 85 -13.32 -10.46 7.98
C ILE A 85 -12.23 -9.98 7.01
N VAL A 86 -12.63 -9.48 5.83
CA VAL A 86 -11.70 -8.95 4.81
C VAL A 86 -10.85 -7.80 5.37
N ILE A 87 -11.47 -6.83 6.05
CA ILE A 87 -10.74 -5.71 6.67
C ILE A 87 -9.74 -6.19 7.72
N ARG A 88 -10.12 -7.18 8.53
CA ARG A 88 -9.23 -7.75 9.55
C ARG A 88 -8.01 -8.43 8.93
N GLU A 89 -8.20 -9.16 7.83
CA GLU A 89 -7.11 -9.78 7.10
C GLU A 89 -6.18 -8.76 6.45
N VAL A 90 -6.74 -7.68 5.88
CA VAL A 90 -5.95 -6.55 5.37
C VAL A 90 -5.10 -5.94 6.48
N ASN A 91 -5.68 -5.66 7.65
CA ASN A 91 -4.92 -5.13 8.79
C ASN A 91 -3.78 -6.07 9.21
N ARG A 92 -4.04 -7.38 9.30
CA ARG A 92 -3.00 -8.37 9.61
C ARG A 92 -1.87 -8.38 8.57
N LYS A 93 -2.22 -8.30 7.28
CA LYS A 93 -1.24 -8.23 6.19
C LYS A 93 -0.39 -6.95 6.29
N ILE A 94 -0.98 -5.83 6.70
CA ILE A 94 -0.24 -4.58 6.94
C ILE A 94 0.71 -4.72 8.13
N GLU A 95 0.21 -5.20 9.27
CA GLU A 95 0.99 -5.40 10.51
C GLU A 95 2.19 -6.34 10.29
N ALA A 96 2.02 -7.37 9.46
CA ALA A 96 3.07 -8.33 9.14
C ALA A 96 4.25 -7.74 8.35
N ASN A 97 4.11 -6.54 7.73
CA ASN A 97 5.19 -5.92 6.96
C ASN A 97 6.26 -5.22 7.82
N ASN A 98 6.13 -5.22 9.16
CA ASN A 98 7.05 -4.51 10.07
C ASN A 98 7.26 -3.02 9.73
N ARG A 99 6.28 -2.39 9.07
CA ARG A 99 6.24 -0.96 8.76
C ARG A 99 4.81 -0.46 8.89
N ASN A 100 4.66 0.79 9.30
CA ASN A 100 3.36 1.43 9.45
C ASN A 100 2.94 2.26 8.23
N VAL A 101 3.68 2.15 7.11
CA VAL A 101 3.36 2.82 5.86
C VAL A 101 3.18 1.79 4.76
N VAL A 102 2.09 1.92 3.99
CA VAL A 102 1.81 1.10 2.81
C VAL A 102 1.45 2.00 1.64
N THR A 103 1.71 1.55 0.42
CA THR A 103 1.23 2.22 -0.78
C THR A 103 -0.22 1.84 -1.07
N THR A 104 -0.90 2.65 -1.87
CA THR A 104 -2.26 2.32 -2.37
C THR A 104 -2.26 1.04 -3.21
N VAL A 105 -1.14 0.73 -3.89
CA VAL A 105 -1.00 -0.51 -4.67
C VAL A 105 -0.97 -1.70 -3.72
N GLU A 106 -0.09 -1.67 -2.71
CA GLU A 106 0.01 -2.74 -1.72
C GLU A 106 -1.29 -2.95 -0.94
N LEU A 107 -1.95 -1.85 -0.53
CA LEU A 107 -3.24 -1.93 0.13
C LEU A 107 -4.30 -2.60 -0.76
N ARG A 108 -4.32 -2.26 -2.06
CA ARG A 108 -5.21 -2.90 -3.02
C ARG A 108 -4.88 -4.38 -3.16
N ASP A 109 -3.62 -4.76 -3.25
CA ASP A 109 -3.20 -6.16 -3.32
C ASP A 109 -3.64 -6.94 -2.08
N TYR A 110 -3.53 -6.35 -0.88
CA TYR A 110 -4.03 -6.97 0.35
C TYR A 110 -5.54 -7.17 0.33
N VAL A 111 -6.30 -6.20 -0.19
CA VAL A 111 -7.76 -6.31 -0.34
C VAL A 111 -8.12 -7.41 -1.34
N THR A 112 -7.53 -7.37 -2.54
CA THR A 112 -7.71 -8.36 -3.61
C THR A 112 -7.45 -9.78 -3.09
N ASN A 113 -6.30 -10.00 -2.45
CA ASN A 113 -5.96 -11.30 -1.91
C ASN A 113 -6.98 -11.75 -0.85
N SER A 114 -7.38 -10.87 0.06
CA SER A 114 -8.34 -11.22 1.13
C SER A 114 -9.74 -11.53 0.57
N LEU A 115 -10.16 -10.86 -0.51
CA LEU A 115 -11.41 -11.20 -1.21
C LEU A 115 -11.33 -12.58 -1.88
N ILE A 116 -10.20 -12.90 -2.53
CA ILE A 116 -9.97 -14.22 -3.14
C ILE A 116 -9.93 -15.31 -2.07
N ASP A 117 -9.19 -15.09 -0.98
CA ASP A 117 -9.04 -16.02 0.15
C ASP A 117 -10.42 -16.37 0.75
N ASN A 118 -11.37 -15.43 0.71
CA ASN A 118 -12.74 -15.59 1.20
C ASN A 118 -13.77 -15.91 0.09
N SER A 119 -13.33 -16.32 -1.11
CA SER A 119 -14.19 -16.72 -2.24
C SER A 119 -15.11 -15.62 -2.80
N TYR A 120 -14.79 -14.35 -2.61
CA TYR A 120 -15.50 -13.19 -3.14
C TYR A 120 -14.94 -12.72 -4.49
N THR A 121 -14.65 -13.63 -5.42
CA THR A 121 -14.00 -13.32 -6.71
C THR A 121 -14.78 -12.32 -7.57
N LYS A 122 -16.12 -12.32 -7.53
CA LYS A 122 -16.92 -11.31 -8.26
C LYS A 122 -16.73 -9.89 -7.71
N VAL A 123 -16.63 -9.78 -6.39
CA VAL A 123 -16.39 -8.50 -5.70
C VAL A 123 -14.96 -8.04 -5.98
N GLU A 124 -13.99 -8.95 -5.96
CA GLU A 124 -12.60 -8.67 -6.35
C GLU A 124 -12.50 -8.12 -7.78
N GLN A 125 -13.13 -8.78 -8.76
CA GLN A 125 -13.14 -8.32 -10.15
C GLN A 125 -13.71 -6.91 -10.28
N MET A 126 -14.81 -6.62 -9.58
CA MET A 126 -15.43 -5.29 -9.55
C MET A 126 -14.58 -4.26 -8.77
N TYR A 127 -13.81 -4.69 -7.78
CA TYR A 127 -12.92 -3.81 -7.02
C TYR A 127 -11.75 -3.30 -7.88
N ASN A 128 -11.30 -4.14 -8.81
CA ASN A 128 -10.15 -3.90 -9.68
C ASN A 128 -10.50 -3.32 -11.06
N SER A 129 -11.79 -3.21 -11.40
CA SER A 129 -12.29 -2.56 -12.62
C SER A 129 -12.20 -1.03 -12.54
#